data_AF-A0A6N9Q947-F1
#
_entry.id   AF-A0A6N9Q947-F1
#
_cell.length_a   1.000
_cell.length_b   1.000
_cell.length_c   1.000
_cell.angle_alpha   90.00
_cell.angle_beta   90.00
_cell.angle_gamma   90.00
#
_symmetry.space_group_name_H-M   'P 1'
#
loop_
_entity.id
_entity.type
_entity.pdbx_description
1 polymer ?
#
loop_
_entity_poly.entity_id
_entity_poly.type
_entity_poly.pdbx_seq_one_letter_code
_entity_poly.pdbx_strand_id
1 'polypeptide(L)'
;MGAFHRTTCDCCVCPMQCVMKQLEDRGPIIISTTVSQEFNLIKSVENFIADTLDGEIPEFFPVCKVTAVGSNALDITTDLKPLRRDIKGKCNCCEDPTTNELVSLGIGTEVSVEFVTQTPGDRFRVPLTGNILSFGEGIVILDNVSDGEGDELPNFAISTCQITNIQKTS
;
A
#
# COMPACT_ATOMS: atom_id res chain seq x y z
N MET A 1 -9.52 -31.76 2.12
CA MET A 1 -9.84 -30.44 1.53
C MET A 1 -9.98 -29.42 2.67
N GLY A 2 -8.87 -28.99 3.27
CA GLY A 2 -8.85 -28.32 4.58
C GLY A 2 -8.89 -26.79 4.53
N ALA A 3 -9.83 -26.22 5.30
CA ALA A 3 -9.83 -24.92 6.00
C ALA A 3 -8.93 -23.77 5.49
N PHE A 4 -9.22 -23.21 4.30
CA PHE A 4 -8.73 -21.88 3.93
C PHE A 4 -9.92 -20.95 3.67
N HIS A 5 -10.34 -20.21 4.71
CA HIS A 5 -11.49 -19.30 4.66
C HIS A 5 -11.13 -17.85 4.29
N ARG A 6 -9.87 -17.59 3.90
CA ARG A 6 -9.44 -16.31 3.28
C ARG A 6 -8.59 -16.53 2.04
N THR A 7 -8.86 -15.74 1.01
CA THR A 7 -8.11 -15.64 -0.23
C THR A 7 -7.24 -14.37 -0.24
N THR A 8 -6.28 -14.29 -1.15
CA THR A 8 -5.48 -13.07 -1.39
C THR A 8 -6.37 -11.85 -1.70
N CYS A 9 -7.56 -12.07 -2.27
CA CYS A 9 -8.53 -11.00 -2.48
C CYS A 9 -8.99 -10.36 -1.17
N ASP A 10 -9.17 -11.16 -0.11
CA ASP A 10 -9.70 -10.68 1.17
C ASP A 10 -8.69 -9.80 1.91
N CYS A 11 -7.42 -10.19 1.91
CA CYS A 11 -6.38 -9.55 2.72
C CYS A 11 -5.45 -8.58 1.99
N CYS A 12 -5.34 -8.61 0.65
CA CYS A 12 -4.43 -7.69 -0.05
C CYS A 12 -5.19 -6.80 -1.04
N VAL A 13 -6.16 -7.37 -1.78
CA VAL A 13 -6.87 -6.64 -2.85
C VAL A 13 -8.01 -5.79 -2.29
N CYS A 14 -8.86 -6.36 -1.43
CA CYS A 14 -9.99 -5.63 -0.86
C CYS A 14 -9.56 -4.45 0.03
N PRO A 15 -8.52 -4.57 0.87
CA PRO A 15 -8.02 -3.42 1.64
C PRO A 15 -7.46 -2.32 0.72
N MET A 16 -6.67 -2.69 -0.29
CA MET A 16 -6.15 -1.71 -1.26
C MET A 16 -7.28 -1.00 -2.02
N GLN A 17 -8.34 -1.71 -2.41
CA GLN A 17 -9.53 -1.08 -3.02
C GLN A 17 -10.16 -0.05 -2.09
N CYS A 18 -10.28 -0.35 -0.79
CA CYS A 18 -10.84 0.59 0.19
C CYS A 18 -9.99 1.85 0.33
N VAL A 19 -8.67 1.73 0.29
CA VAL A 19 -7.75 2.89 0.31
C VAL A 19 -7.93 3.70 -0.97
N MET A 20 -7.84 3.06 -2.14
CA MET A 20 -7.93 3.76 -3.42
C MET A 20 -9.28 4.47 -3.63
N LYS A 21 -10.39 3.88 -3.16
CA LYS A 21 -11.73 4.54 -3.17
C LYS A 21 -11.74 5.86 -2.41
N GLN A 22 -11.01 5.95 -1.30
CA GLN A 22 -10.94 7.19 -0.52
C GLN A 22 -10.12 8.28 -1.21
N LEU A 23 -9.33 7.92 -2.22
CA LEU A 23 -8.48 8.84 -2.99
C LEU A 23 -9.13 9.32 -4.29
N GLU A 24 -10.37 8.90 -4.59
CA GLU A 24 -11.15 9.38 -5.73
C GLU A 24 -11.23 10.92 -5.74
N ASP A 25 -10.83 11.53 -6.86
CA ASP A 25 -10.77 12.98 -7.08
C ASP A 25 -9.95 13.79 -6.03
N ARG A 26 -9.03 13.15 -5.28
CA ARG A 26 -8.20 13.81 -4.25
C ARG A 26 -6.83 14.31 -4.72
N GLY A 27 -6.65 14.48 -6.03
CA GLY A 27 -5.42 15.00 -6.64
C GLY A 27 -4.51 13.91 -7.21
N PRO A 28 -3.30 14.27 -7.66
CA PRO A 28 -2.37 13.32 -8.23
C PRO A 28 -1.91 12.33 -7.16
N ILE A 29 -1.99 11.05 -7.48
CA ILE A 29 -1.52 9.95 -6.66
C ILE A 29 -0.44 9.18 -7.40
N ILE A 30 0.48 8.59 -6.65
CA ILE A 30 1.44 7.64 -7.19
C ILE A 30 0.80 6.26 -7.08
N ILE A 31 0.68 5.53 -8.19
CA ILE A 31 0.26 4.13 -8.20
C ILE A 31 1.49 3.29 -8.52
N SER A 32 1.90 2.45 -7.59
CA SER A 32 2.98 1.49 -7.79
C SER A 32 2.40 0.12 -8.12
N THR A 33 2.95 -0.51 -9.14
CA THR A 33 2.67 -1.90 -9.51
C THR A 33 3.96 -2.71 -9.50
N THR A 34 3.89 -4.00 -9.81
CA THR A 34 5.09 -4.83 -9.96
C THR A 34 5.98 -4.44 -11.14
N VAL A 35 5.50 -3.58 -12.06
CA VAL A 35 6.19 -3.24 -13.32
C VAL A 35 6.35 -1.74 -13.56
N SER A 36 5.65 -0.87 -12.83
CA SER A 36 5.65 0.58 -13.07
C SER A 36 5.28 1.41 -11.83
N GLN A 37 5.61 2.70 -11.88
CA GLN A 37 5.21 3.73 -10.92
C GLN A 37 4.66 4.94 -11.69
N GLU A 38 3.36 5.21 -11.58
CA GLU A 38 2.69 6.23 -12.40
C GLU A 38 2.01 7.30 -11.54
N PHE A 39 2.06 8.56 -12.01
CA PHE A 39 1.27 9.65 -11.45
C PHE A 39 -0.10 9.68 -12.12
N ASN A 40 -1.15 9.55 -11.34
CA ASN A 40 -2.49 9.37 -11.85
C ASN A 40 -3.51 10.10 -10.98
N LEU A 41 -4.62 10.55 -11.56
CA LEU A 41 -5.80 10.98 -10.82
C LEU A 41 -6.82 9.84 -10.82
N ILE A 42 -7.21 9.31 -9.66
CA ILE A 42 -8.29 8.32 -9.59
C ILE A 42 -9.63 9.00 -9.83
N LYS A 43 -10.39 8.49 -10.81
CA LYS A 43 -11.76 8.89 -11.09
C LYS A 43 -12.79 8.01 -10.44
N SER A 44 -12.55 6.69 -10.44
CA SER A 44 -13.39 5.75 -9.72
C SER A 44 -12.64 4.46 -9.46
N VAL A 45 -13.05 3.70 -8.45
CA VAL A 45 -12.50 2.36 -8.19
C VAL A 45 -13.63 1.37 -8.04
N GLU A 46 -14.08 0.76 -9.13
CA GLU A 46 -15.19 -0.19 -9.09
C GLU A 46 -14.80 -1.57 -9.61
N ASN A 47 -15.39 -2.61 -9.02
CA ASN A 47 -15.13 -4.01 -9.39
C ASN A 47 -13.63 -4.38 -9.44
N PHE A 48 -12.84 -3.89 -8.47
CA PHE A 48 -11.39 -4.11 -8.38
C PHE A 48 -10.57 -3.54 -9.55
N ILE A 49 -11.11 -2.52 -10.24
CA ILE A 49 -10.40 -1.76 -11.27
C ILE A 49 -10.45 -0.29 -10.87
N ALA A 50 -9.28 0.36 -10.82
CA ALA A 50 -9.17 1.80 -10.70
C ALA A 50 -9.14 2.43 -12.09
N ASP A 51 -10.12 3.28 -12.38
CA ASP A 51 -10.16 4.16 -13.55
C ASP A 51 -9.42 5.46 -13.19
N THR A 52 -8.38 5.78 -13.95
CA THR A 52 -7.47 6.88 -13.66
C THR A 52 -7.19 7.73 -14.89
N LEU A 53 -6.67 8.93 -14.66
CA LEU A 53 -6.19 9.83 -15.71
C LEU A 53 -4.71 10.16 -15.51
N ASP A 54 -3.90 9.93 -16.53
CA ASP A 54 -2.62 10.61 -16.73
C ASP A 54 -2.84 11.82 -17.65
N GLY A 55 -3.00 13.00 -17.04
CA GLY A 55 -3.46 14.19 -17.73
C GLY A 55 -4.89 14.01 -18.29
N GLU A 56 -5.00 13.83 -19.61
CA GLU A 56 -6.27 13.58 -20.31
C GLU A 56 -6.41 12.14 -20.82
N ILE A 57 -5.40 11.30 -20.59
CA ILE A 57 -5.37 9.92 -21.10
C ILE A 57 -5.95 8.99 -20.03
N PRO A 58 -7.04 8.25 -20.33
CA PRO A 58 -7.58 7.26 -19.42
C PRO A 58 -6.67 6.03 -19.29
N GLU A 59 -6.46 5.61 -18.06
CA GLU A 59 -5.73 4.39 -17.69
C GLU A 59 -6.56 3.55 -16.73
N PHE A 60 -6.27 2.24 -16.71
CA PHE A 60 -7.01 1.29 -15.89
C PHE A 60 -6.06 0.37 -15.15
N PHE A 61 -6.07 0.45 -13.83
CA PHE A 61 -5.23 -0.36 -12.96
C PHE A 61 -6.08 -1.44 -12.28
N PRO A 62 -5.83 -2.74 -12.55
CA PRO A 62 -6.38 -3.80 -11.72
C PRO A 62 -5.82 -3.64 -10.31
N VAL A 63 -6.69 -3.46 -9.31
CA VAL A 63 -6.29 -3.23 -7.91
C VAL A 63 -5.42 -4.39 -7.39
N CYS A 64 -5.63 -5.61 -7.89
CA CYS A 64 -4.82 -6.77 -7.54
C CYS A 64 -3.37 -6.73 -8.02
N LYS A 65 -3.01 -5.75 -8.86
CA LYS A 65 -1.64 -5.49 -9.34
C LYS A 65 -0.99 -4.28 -8.68
N VAL A 66 -1.77 -3.51 -7.92
CA VAL A 66 -1.26 -2.36 -7.15
C VAL A 66 -0.56 -2.88 -5.90
N THR A 67 0.68 -2.45 -5.70
CA THR A 67 1.52 -2.86 -4.56
C THR A 67 1.58 -1.76 -3.50
N ALA A 68 1.55 -0.50 -3.91
CA ALA A 68 1.45 0.65 -3.03
C ALA A 68 0.77 1.83 -3.74
N VAL A 69 0.24 2.77 -2.96
CA VAL A 69 -0.24 4.07 -3.44
C VAL A 69 0.33 5.21 -2.58
N GLY A 70 0.83 6.26 -3.22
CA GLY A 70 1.35 7.47 -2.57
C GLY A 70 0.42 8.66 -2.77
N SER A 71 0.05 9.37 -1.70
CA SER A 71 -0.78 10.59 -1.79
C SER A 71 -0.68 11.45 -0.54
N ASN A 72 -0.69 12.78 -0.71
CA ASN A 72 -0.81 13.74 0.40
C ASN A 72 -2.19 13.72 1.07
N ALA A 73 -3.18 13.05 0.46
CA ALA A 73 -4.50 12.88 1.05
C ALA A 73 -4.58 11.68 2.01
N LEU A 74 -3.52 10.86 2.11
CA LEU A 74 -3.41 9.80 3.10
C LEU A 74 -2.95 10.40 4.42
N ASP A 75 -3.73 10.19 5.48
CA ASP A 75 -3.40 10.62 6.84
C ASP A 75 -3.97 9.67 7.90
N ILE A 76 -3.93 10.09 9.17
CA ILE A 76 -4.45 9.31 10.32
C ILE A 76 -5.96 9.07 10.26
N THR A 77 -6.70 9.84 9.45
CA THR A 77 -8.13 9.71 9.22
C THR A 77 -8.47 8.78 8.05
N THR A 78 -7.46 8.24 7.36
CA THR A 78 -7.67 7.22 6.33
C THR A 78 -8.29 5.99 6.96
N ASP A 79 -9.49 5.63 6.51
CA ASP A 79 -10.23 4.49 7.05
C ASP A 79 -9.62 3.19 6.55
N LEU A 80 -8.88 2.51 7.43
CA LEU A 80 -8.33 1.20 7.16
C LEU A 80 -9.25 0.10 7.69
N LYS A 81 -9.30 -1.03 6.98
CA LYS A 81 -10.00 -2.21 7.49
C LYS A 81 -9.36 -2.67 8.80
N PRO A 82 -10.15 -3.00 9.84
CA PRO A 82 -9.60 -3.44 11.12
C PRO A 82 -8.86 -4.76 10.97
N LEU A 83 -7.80 -4.94 11.75
CA LEU A 83 -7.05 -6.20 11.81
C LEU A 83 -7.98 -7.35 12.22
N ARG A 84 -8.07 -8.39 11.39
CA ARG A 84 -8.83 -9.61 11.69
C ARG A 84 -7.89 -10.77 11.98
N ARG A 85 -7.77 -11.11 13.27
CA ARG A 85 -6.85 -12.17 13.77
C ARG A 85 -7.54 -13.53 13.96
N ASP A 86 -8.86 -13.58 13.79
CA ASP A 86 -9.72 -14.71 14.12
C ASP A 86 -9.95 -15.68 12.94
N ILE A 87 -9.69 -15.25 11.71
CA ILE A 87 -9.97 -16.04 10.50
C ILE A 87 -8.67 -16.52 9.85
N LYS A 88 -8.43 -17.82 9.88
CA LYS A 88 -7.27 -18.46 9.23
C LYS A 88 -7.52 -18.67 7.72
N GLY A 89 -6.56 -18.30 6.88
CA GLY A 89 -6.58 -18.56 5.44
C GLY A 89 -5.24 -18.33 4.75
N LYS A 90 -5.24 -18.15 3.42
CA LYS A 90 -4.00 -18.02 2.61
C LYS A 90 -3.15 -16.81 2.99
N CYS A 91 -3.75 -15.84 3.69
CA CYS A 91 -3.11 -14.61 4.14
C CYS A 91 -2.19 -14.83 5.34
N ASN A 92 -2.39 -15.91 6.12
CA ASN A 92 -1.65 -16.16 7.35
C ASN A 92 -0.14 -16.36 7.18
N CYS A 93 0.33 -16.66 5.97
CA CYS A 93 1.76 -16.90 5.74
C CYS A 93 2.55 -15.67 5.29
N CYS A 94 1.89 -14.62 4.80
CA CYS A 94 2.57 -13.44 4.24
C CYS A 94 2.06 -12.14 4.85
N GLU A 95 0.75 -11.97 4.98
CA GLU A 95 0.14 -10.74 5.48
C GLU A 95 0.21 -10.70 7.02
N ASP A 96 -0.38 -11.69 7.71
CA ASP A 96 -0.44 -11.71 9.18
C ASP A 96 0.95 -11.49 9.85
N PRO A 97 2.03 -12.19 9.46
CA PRO A 97 3.32 -12.03 10.14
C PRO A 97 3.89 -10.62 9.94
N THR A 98 3.83 -10.11 8.72
CA THR A 98 4.35 -8.78 8.35
C THR A 98 3.56 -7.68 9.05
N THR A 99 2.23 -7.76 9.02
CA THR A 99 1.36 -6.79 9.71
C THR A 99 1.59 -6.85 11.22
N ASN A 100 1.74 -8.03 11.83
CA ASN A 100 2.02 -8.15 13.26
C ASN A 100 3.39 -7.59 13.66
N GLU A 101 4.41 -7.76 12.80
CA GLU A 101 5.73 -7.16 13.03
C GLU A 101 5.63 -5.62 13.04
N LEU A 102 4.97 -5.02 12.04
CA LEU A 102 4.73 -3.57 11.98
C LEU A 102 3.94 -3.05 13.19
N VAL A 103 2.92 -3.79 13.63
CA VAL A 103 2.15 -3.48 14.85
C VAL A 103 3.06 -3.49 16.08
N SER A 104 4.00 -4.45 16.16
CA SER A 104 4.93 -4.57 17.28
C SER A 104 5.95 -3.44 17.34
N LEU A 105 6.34 -2.88 16.18
CA LEU A 105 7.21 -1.71 16.09
C LEU A 105 6.50 -0.45 16.59
N GLY A 106 5.20 -0.34 16.35
CA GLY A 106 4.33 0.70 16.90
C GLY A 106 4.24 1.95 16.02
N ILE A 107 3.12 2.66 16.18
CA ILE A 107 2.87 3.95 15.49
C ILE A 107 3.92 4.98 15.92
N GLY A 108 4.43 5.74 14.97
CA GLY A 108 5.47 6.75 15.15
C GLY A 108 6.90 6.21 15.09
N THR A 109 7.08 4.89 14.96
CA THR A 109 8.41 4.30 14.74
C THR A 109 8.83 4.50 13.29
N GLU A 110 10.04 5.03 13.10
CA GLU A 110 10.67 5.13 11.79
C GLU A 110 11.11 3.74 11.30
N VAL A 111 10.76 3.44 10.06
CA VAL A 111 11.07 2.17 9.40
C VAL A 111 11.49 2.42 7.96
N SER A 112 12.36 1.54 7.46
CA SER A 112 12.67 1.40 6.05
C SER A 112 11.97 0.15 5.50
N VAL A 113 11.10 0.34 4.51
CA VAL A 113 10.24 -0.69 3.93
C VAL A 113 10.61 -0.91 2.46
N GLU A 114 11.04 -2.13 2.16
CA GLU A 114 11.21 -2.62 0.80
C GLU A 114 9.94 -3.37 0.40
N PHE A 115 9.42 -3.12 -0.80
CA PHE A 115 8.26 -3.81 -1.33
C PHE A 115 8.40 -4.05 -2.84
N VAL A 116 7.59 -4.96 -3.37
CA VAL A 116 7.62 -5.32 -4.79
C VAL A 116 7.20 -4.12 -5.65
N THR A 117 8.17 -3.55 -6.36
CA THR A 117 8.01 -2.60 -7.47
C THR A 117 9.20 -2.79 -8.41
N GLN A 118 9.01 -2.63 -9.72
CA GLN A 118 10.13 -2.68 -10.67
C GLN A 118 10.80 -1.32 -10.83
N THR A 119 12.07 -1.40 -11.27
CA THR A 119 13.12 -0.36 -11.22
C THR A 119 13.56 0.35 -12.54
N PRO A 120 13.03 0.13 -13.76
CA PRO A 120 13.48 0.92 -14.90
C PRO A 120 12.74 2.27 -15.03
N GLY A 121 13.38 3.37 -14.63
CA GLY A 121 12.86 4.73 -14.82
C GLY A 121 11.99 5.25 -13.67
N ASP A 122 12.11 4.64 -12.50
CA ASP A 122 11.31 4.91 -11.30
C ASP A 122 11.23 6.39 -10.93
N ARG A 123 10.06 6.76 -10.42
CA ARG A 123 9.81 8.09 -9.83
C ARG A 123 10.47 8.23 -8.46
N PHE A 124 10.68 7.11 -7.77
CA PHE A 124 11.35 7.04 -6.48
C PHE A 124 11.99 5.67 -6.26
N ARG A 125 13.00 5.60 -5.39
CA ARG A 125 13.69 4.35 -5.08
C ARG A 125 13.23 3.72 -3.78
N VAL A 126 12.94 2.42 -3.84
CA VAL A 126 12.82 1.59 -2.63
C VAL A 126 14.21 1.22 -2.08
N PRO A 127 14.38 1.04 -0.76
CA PRO A 127 13.34 1.07 0.27
C PRO A 127 12.85 2.49 0.58
N LEU A 128 11.58 2.60 0.98
CA LEU A 128 11.01 3.84 1.48
C LEU A 128 11.25 3.95 2.98
N THR A 129 11.75 5.08 3.44
CA THR A 129 11.95 5.36 4.87
C THR A 129 10.87 6.33 5.34
N GLY A 130 10.19 6.04 6.44
CA GLY A 130 9.16 6.92 7.00
C GLY A 130 8.63 6.40 8.33
N ASN A 131 7.77 7.16 9.01
CA ASN A 131 7.18 6.71 10.27
C ASN A 131 5.89 5.93 10.02
N ILE A 132 5.66 4.89 10.81
CA ILE A 132 4.40 4.17 10.80
C ILE A 132 3.30 5.12 11.29
N LEU A 133 2.41 5.53 10.40
CA LEU A 133 1.27 6.40 10.74
C LEU A 133 0.09 5.56 11.23
N SER A 134 -0.26 4.51 10.49
CA SER A 134 -1.36 3.61 10.83
C SER A 134 -1.18 2.26 10.14
N PHE A 135 -1.93 1.27 10.62
CA PHE A 135 -1.99 -0.05 10.02
C PHE A 135 -3.42 -0.57 10.06
N GLY A 136 -3.76 -1.36 9.05
CA GLY A 136 -4.99 -2.12 8.96
C GLY A 136 -4.72 -3.46 8.34
N GLU A 137 -5.78 -4.22 8.12
CA GLU A 137 -5.67 -5.49 7.43
C GLU A 137 -5.02 -5.30 6.06
N GLY A 138 -3.86 -5.94 5.85
CA GLY A 138 -3.18 -5.91 4.55
C GLY A 138 -2.49 -4.61 4.15
N ILE A 139 -2.55 -3.57 4.97
CA ILE A 139 -2.08 -2.22 4.61
C ILE A 139 -1.33 -1.59 5.78
N VAL A 140 -0.19 -0.97 5.49
CA VAL A 140 0.48 -0.02 6.37
C VAL A 140 0.53 1.34 5.69
N ILE A 141 0.29 2.41 6.45
CA ILE A 141 0.51 3.78 5.98
C ILE A 141 1.77 4.33 6.64
N LEU A 142 2.68 4.85 5.81
CA LEU A 142 3.85 5.60 6.24
C LEU A 142 3.63 7.10 6.02
N ASP A 143 4.11 7.91 6.96
CA ASP A 143 4.23 9.36 6.82
C ASP A 143 5.69 9.82 6.81
N ASN A 144 5.89 11.10 6.47
CA ASN A 144 7.23 11.71 6.37
C ASN A 144 8.17 10.84 5.52
N VAL A 145 7.65 10.38 4.38
CA VAL A 145 8.29 9.37 3.58
C VAL A 145 9.43 10.00 2.78
N SER A 146 10.57 9.34 2.77
CA SER A 146 11.68 9.60 1.86
C SER A 146 12.09 8.33 1.13
N ASP A 147 12.65 8.50 -0.06
CA ASP A 147 13.12 7.39 -0.86
C ASP A 147 14.59 7.03 -0.55
N GLY A 148 15.13 6.01 -1.23
CA GLY A 148 16.52 5.57 -1.04
C GLY A 148 17.60 6.61 -1.39
N GLU A 149 17.25 7.72 -2.05
CA GLU A 149 18.14 8.84 -2.35
C GLU A 149 17.91 10.05 -1.41
N GLY A 150 16.87 10.00 -0.57
CA GLY A 150 16.52 11.03 0.41
C GLY A 150 15.51 12.05 -0.10
N ASP A 151 14.87 11.81 -1.25
CA ASP A 151 13.85 12.71 -1.78
C ASP A 151 12.55 12.56 -0.98
N GLU A 152 11.96 13.69 -0.57
CA GLU A 152 10.68 13.72 0.14
C GLU A 152 9.54 13.27 -0.78
N LEU A 153 8.72 12.37 -0.26
CA LEU A 153 7.60 11.75 -0.93
C LEU A 153 6.29 12.01 -0.18
N PRO A 154 5.14 11.90 -0.86
CA PRO A 154 3.85 11.89 -0.16
C PRO A 154 3.76 10.70 0.80
N ASN A 155 2.74 10.68 1.66
CA ASN A 155 2.45 9.52 2.50
C ASN A 155 2.14 8.30 1.61
N PHE A 156 2.54 7.10 2.05
CA PHE A 156 2.39 5.87 1.27
C PHE A 156 1.54 4.84 2.00
N ALA A 157 0.51 4.32 1.33
CA ALA A 157 -0.19 3.12 1.74
C ALA A 157 0.39 1.91 0.97
N ILE A 158 1.04 0.99 1.70
CA ILE A 158 1.76 -0.15 1.13
C ILE A 158 1.03 -1.43 1.49
N SER A 159 0.84 -2.32 0.51
CA SER A 159 0.30 -3.65 0.79
C SER A 159 1.32 -4.48 1.57
N THR A 160 0.96 -4.93 2.76
CA THR A 160 1.86 -5.75 3.60
C THR A 160 2.15 -7.11 2.98
N CYS A 161 1.30 -7.58 2.05
CA CYS A 161 1.54 -8.77 1.25
C CYS A 161 2.66 -8.61 0.21
N GLN A 162 3.03 -7.38 -0.11
CA GLN A 162 4.04 -7.05 -1.13
C GLN A 162 5.34 -6.55 -0.51
N ILE A 163 5.41 -6.41 0.82
CA ILE A 163 6.63 -6.05 1.54
C ILE A 163 7.61 -7.23 1.45
N THR A 164 8.84 -6.93 1.07
CA THR A 164 9.94 -7.89 0.96
C THR A 164 10.91 -7.78 2.15
N ASN A 165 11.03 -6.60 2.74
CA ASN A 165 11.92 -6.34 3.88
C ASN A 165 11.41 -5.17 4.74
N ILE A 166 11.60 -5.26 6.05
CA ILE A 166 11.36 -4.17 7.01
C ILE A 166 12.61 -4.03 7.86
N GLN A 167 13.14 -2.82 7.94
CA GLN A 167 14.26 -2.46 8.81
C GLN A 167 13.81 -1.36 9.75
N LYS A 168 14.01 -1.56 11.05
CA LYS A 168 13.85 -0.47 12.02
C LYS A 168 15.05 0.45 11.92
N THR A 169 14.83 1.73 11.63
CA THR A 169 15.87 2.76 11.74
C THR A 169 15.96 3.20 13.20
N SER A 170 17.19 3.27 13.72
CA SER A 170 17.51 3.43 15.14
C SER A 170 17.93 4.85 15.49
#